data_AF-A0A286H7M2-F1
#
_entry.id   AF-A0A286H7M2-F1
#
_cell.length_a   1.000
_cell.length_b   1.000
_cell.length_c   1.000
_cell.angle_alpha   90.00
_cell.angle_beta   90.00
_cell.angle_gamma   90.00
#
_symmetry.space_group_name_H-M   'P 1'
#
loop_
_entity.id
_entity.type
_entity.pdbx_description
1 polymer ?
#
loop_
_entity_poly.entity_id
_entity_poly.type
_entity_poly.pdbx_seq_one_letter_code
_entity_poly.pdbx_strand_id
1 'polypeptide(L)'
;MLDVTAGADDPGAHRQELVLGMAGSGRPETAAAAAAVATLLGDDELRRRVRREVAESGLVLPRWLAELHRTEALGRAVEISTVYRDADQLLVGATVPGGYPLTAVVLVDNELGAFAADGFVVEARLDDVAAIALADVGEDACLRDIPPADARARIEAAVRELDLGPGTGGYESWAQSRPLVTWVVGLQPAGGSADALQELSEDELDDITDSFLASPFGPAWAGADLRPLVDEVVTAGSANGIGDPLVWSPDNVRKLLTPEFRMLDDSTPFLHRVPELLRDLIRYGHAERGLRPGLTAAALSALDAAAGSFLAAVQDLDANES
;
A
#
# COMPACT_ATOMS: atom_id res chain seq x y z
N MET A 1 42.36 -2.01 -1.92
CA MET A 1 42.04 -0.69 -1.35
C MET A 1 40.88 -0.18 -2.18
N LEU A 2 39.66 -0.34 -1.67
CA LEU A 2 38.45 0.09 -2.38
C LEU A 2 38.38 1.61 -2.25
N ASP A 3 38.56 2.31 -3.36
CA ASP A 3 38.33 3.74 -3.46
C ASP A 3 36.81 3.94 -3.59
N VAL A 4 36.20 4.53 -2.56
CA VAL A 4 34.75 4.76 -2.46
C VAL A 4 34.41 6.18 -2.94
N THR A 5 35.32 6.86 -3.63
CA THR A 5 35.13 8.26 -4.03
C THR A 5 35.27 8.49 -5.54
N ALA A 6 34.30 8.00 -6.30
CA ALA A 6 33.98 8.57 -7.61
C ALA A 6 32.49 8.37 -7.88
N GLY A 7 31.75 9.46 -8.04
CA GLY A 7 30.37 9.42 -8.50
C GLY A 7 30.30 8.67 -9.83
N ALA A 8 29.63 7.53 -9.83
CA ALA A 8 29.50 6.69 -11.01
C ALA A 8 28.31 7.19 -11.86
N ASP A 9 28.57 7.49 -13.13
CA ASP A 9 27.55 7.79 -14.15
C ASP A 9 26.58 6.60 -14.40
N ASP A 10 26.81 5.44 -13.78
CA ASP A 10 25.90 4.28 -13.74
C ASP A 10 25.95 3.56 -12.37
N PRO A 11 24.91 3.72 -11.52
CA PRO A 11 24.78 3.01 -10.24
C PRO A 11 24.78 1.48 -10.37
N GLY A 12 24.32 0.95 -11.50
CA GLY A 12 24.25 -0.49 -11.77
C GLY A 12 25.63 -1.12 -11.94
N ALA A 13 26.49 -0.49 -12.76
CA ALA A 13 27.87 -0.91 -12.97
C ALA A 13 28.68 -0.88 -11.66
N HIS A 14 28.55 0.21 -10.88
CA HIS A 14 29.26 0.33 -9.61
C HIS A 14 28.88 -0.77 -8.60
N ARG A 15 27.59 -1.10 -8.52
CA ARG A 15 27.10 -2.20 -7.68
C ARG A 15 27.68 -3.55 -8.10
N GLN A 16 27.76 -3.83 -9.41
CA GLN A 16 28.36 -5.08 -9.91
C GLN A 16 29.84 -5.17 -9.56
N GLU A 17 30.60 -4.08 -9.68
CA GLU A 17 32.01 -4.03 -9.28
C GLU A 17 32.20 -4.33 -7.79
N LEU A 18 31.38 -3.72 -6.93
CA LEU A 18 31.41 -3.98 -5.49
C LEU A 18 31.15 -5.45 -5.16
N VAL A 19 30.13 -6.06 -5.77
CA VAL A 19 29.77 -7.47 -5.54
C VAL A 19 30.90 -8.41 -5.98
N LEU A 20 31.52 -8.14 -7.12
CA LEU A 20 32.64 -8.95 -7.61
C LEU A 20 33.90 -8.74 -6.77
N GLY A 21 34.17 -7.51 -6.33
CA GLY A 21 35.27 -7.20 -5.42
C GLY A 21 35.14 -7.93 -4.07
N MET A 22 33.91 -8.07 -3.54
CA MET A 22 33.64 -8.88 -2.35
C MET A 22 33.99 -10.36 -2.60
N ALA A 23 33.51 -10.94 -3.71
CA ALA A 23 33.77 -12.34 -4.05
C ALA A 23 35.27 -12.63 -4.23
N GLY A 24 36.02 -11.73 -4.87
CA GLY A 24 37.46 -11.86 -5.11
C GLY A 24 38.37 -11.57 -3.91
N SER A 25 37.82 -11.22 -2.75
CA SER A 25 38.63 -10.91 -1.55
C SER A 25 39.21 -12.16 -0.86
N GLY A 26 38.83 -13.37 -1.30
CA GLY A 26 39.35 -14.64 -0.79
C GLY A 26 38.88 -15.01 0.63
N ARG A 27 37.85 -14.35 1.16
CA ARG A 27 37.25 -14.68 2.47
C ARG A 27 35.90 -15.38 2.29
N PRO A 28 35.60 -16.43 3.07
CA PRO A 28 34.34 -17.15 2.94
C PRO A 28 33.12 -16.28 3.26
N GLU A 29 33.23 -15.33 4.19
CA GLU A 29 32.13 -14.46 4.60
C GLU A 29 31.74 -13.47 3.50
N THR A 30 32.73 -12.89 2.81
CA THR A 30 32.51 -11.93 1.72
C THR A 30 32.06 -12.62 0.44
N ALA A 31 32.56 -13.83 0.16
CA ALA A 31 32.05 -14.71 -0.89
C ALA A 31 30.59 -15.09 -0.66
N ALA A 32 30.22 -15.44 0.58
CA ALA A 32 28.85 -15.74 0.95
C ALA A 32 27.94 -14.52 0.76
N ALA A 33 28.37 -13.35 1.24
CA ALA A 33 27.64 -12.10 1.05
C ALA A 33 27.46 -11.76 -0.44
N ALA A 34 28.50 -11.87 -1.25
CA ALA A 34 28.43 -11.64 -2.70
C ALA A 34 27.45 -12.59 -3.39
N ALA A 35 27.43 -13.88 -3.01
CA ALA A 35 26.51 -14.86 -3.57
C ALA A 35 25.04 -14.58 -3.18
N ALA A 36 24.80 -14.16 -1.94
CA ALA A 36 23.48 -13.74 -1.48
C ALA A 36 23.00 -12.50 -2.25
N VAL A 37 23.81 -11.43 -2.27
CA VAL A 37 23.48 -10.17 -2.95
C VAL A 37 23.22 -10.40 -4.44
N ALA A 38 24.09 -11.14 -5.14
CA ALA A 38 23.89 -11.45 -6.56
C ALA A 38 22.58 -12.21 -6.84
N THR A 39 22.11 -13.02 -5.88
CA THR A 39 20.84 -13.74 -6.00
C THR A 39 19.65 -12.82 -5.74
N LEU A 40 19.70 -12.00 -4.69
CA LEU A 40 18.63 -11.06 -4.33
C LEU A 40 18.42 -9.98 -5.41
N LEU A 41 19.48 -9.60 -6.12
CA LEU A 41 19.40 -8.66 -7.23
C LEU A 41 18.73 -9.22 -8.49
N GLY A 42 18.46 -10.53 -8.57
CA GLY A 42 17.88 -11.16 -9.75
C GLY A 42 18.79 -11.15 -10.99
N ASP A 43 20.08 -10.82 -10.85
CA ASP A 43 21.03 -10.74 -11.96
C ASP A 43 21.72 -12.09 -12.19
N ASP A 44 21.18 -12.85 -13.15
CA ASP A 44 21.68 -14.17 -13.54
C ASP A 44 23.12 -14.18 -14.02
N GLU A 45 23.59 -13.10 -14.66
CA GLU A 45 24.96 -12.98 -15.14
C GLU A 45 25.91 -12.70 -13.97
N LEU A 46 25.58 -11.72 -13.13
CA LEU A 46 26.33 -11.42 -11.91
C LEU A 46 26.44 -12.65 -11.01
N ARG A 47 25.35 -13.41 -10.83
CA ARG A 47 25.36 -14.64 -10.06
C ARG A 47 26.30 -15.69 -10.66
N ARG A 48 26.32 -15.86 -11.98
CA ARG A 48 27.25 -16.78 -12.66
C ARG A 48 28.71 -16.34 -12.47
N ARG A 49 28.99 -15.04 -12.56
CA ARG A 49 30.33 -14.48 -12.34
C ARG A 49 30.80 -14.66 -10.90
N VAL A 50 29.96 -14.37 -9.91
CA VAL A 50 30.27 -14.58 -8.48
C VAL A 50 30.53 -16.06 -8.21
N ARG A 51 29.70 -16.98 -8.73
CA ARG A 51 29.93 -18.43 -8.56
C ARG A 51 31.27 -18.89 -9.10
N ARG A 52 31.69 -18.37 -10.26
CA ARG A 52 33.00 -18.68 -10.84
C ARG A 52 34.13 -18.18 -9.94
N GLU A 53 34.07 -16.93 -9.50
CA GLU A 53 35.08 -16.32 -8.61
C GLU A 53 35.27 -17.11 -7.30
N VAL A 54 34.15 -17.50 -6.67
CA VAL A 54 34.14 -18.29 -5.45
C VAL A 54 34.76 -19.68 -5.66
N ALA A 55 34.45 -20.32 -6.80
CA ALA A 55 35.01 -21.63 -7.16
C ALA A 55 36.50 -21.56 -7.48
N GLU A 56 36.95 -20.54 -8.22
CA GLU A 56 38.36 -20.29 -8.54
C GLU A 56 39.18 -20.01 -7.27
N SER A 57 38.57 -19.36 -6.28
CA SER A 57 39.16 -19.14 -4.95
C SER A 57 39.18 -20.39 -4.05
N GLY A 58 38.59 -21.51 -4.49
CA GLY A 58 38.50 -22.75 -3.72
C GLY A 58 37.58 -22.68 -2.49
N LEU A 59 36.72 -21.66 -2.41
CA LEU A 59 35.82 -21.45 -1.28
C LEU A 59 34.56 -22.32 -1.44
N VAL A 60 34.10 -22.91 -0.33
CA VAL A 60 32.89 -23.73 -0.30
C VAL A 60 31.79 -22.98 0.45
N LEU A 61 30.65 -22.77 -0.22
CA LEU A 61 29.47 -22.14 0.38
C LEU A 61 28.54 -23.21 0.96
N PRO A 62 27.78 -22.88 2.02
CA PRO A 62 26.67 -23.72 2.49
C PRO A 62 25.71 -24.05 1.34
N ARG A 63 25.22 -25.29 1.32
CA ARG A 63 24.35 -25.79 0.22
C ARG A 63 23.13 -24.90 0.00
N TRP A 64 22.45 -24.48 1.07
CA TRP A 64 21.26 -23.63 0.98
C TRP A 64 21.55 -22.32 0.25
N LEU A 65 22.74 -21.73 0.47
CA LEU A 65 23.16 -20.48 -0.16
C LEU A 65 23.58 -20.70 -1.61
N ALA A 66 24.33 -21.77 -1.88
CA ALA A 66 24.71 -22.15 -3.24
C ALA A 66 23.47 -22.44 -4.10
N GLU A 67 22.43 -23.02 -3.52
CA GLU A 67 21.18 -23.36 -4.19
C GLU A 67 20.12 -22.25 -4.14
N LEU A 68 20.31 -21.14 -3.42
CA LEU A 68 19.31 -20.09 -3.16
C LEU A 68 18.50 -19.62 -4.39
N HIS A 69 19.11 -19.56 -5.57
CA HIS A 69 18.43 -19.29 -6.86
C HIS A 69 17.31 -20.29 -7.26
N ARG A 70 17.21 -21.43 -6.58
CA ARG A 70 16.17 -22.46 -6.76
C ARG A 70 15.04 -22.29 -5.74
N THR A 71 14.92 -21.11 -5.14
CA THR A 71 13.78 -20.80 -4.28
C THR A 71 12.51 -20.83 -5.13
N GLU A 72 11.50 -21.53 -4.66
CA GLU A 72 10.24 -21.73 -5.37
C GLU A 72 9.16 -20.85 -4.76
N ALA A 73 8.42 -20.12 -5.60
CA ALA A 73 7.24 -19.37 -5.17
C ALA A 73 6.14 -20.32 -4.70
N LEU A 74 5.41 -19.92 -3.67
CA LEU A 74 4.19 -20.59 -3.26
C LEU A 74 3.06 -20.23 -4.23
N GLY A 75 2.27 -21.21 -4.67
CA GLY A 75 1.13 -20.98 -5.57
C GLY A 75 -0.08 -20.28 -4.93
N ARG A 76 0.10 -19.61 -3.78
CA ARG A 76 -0.94 -18.93 -3.01
C ARG A 76 -0.42 -17.57 -2.55
N ALA A 77 -1.26 -16.55 -2.68
CA ALA A 77 -1.05 -15.23 -2.11
C ALA A 77 -2.31 -14.82 -1.35
N VAL A 78 -2.12 -14.00 -0.32
CA VAL A 78 -3.19 -13.59 0.60
C VAL A 78 -3.25 -12.07 0.67
N GLU A 79 -4.47 -11.56 0.71
CA GLU A 79 -4.80 -10.19 1.04
C GLU A 79 -5.50 -10.16 2.40
N ILE A 80 -5.06 -9.27 3.29
CA ILE A 80 -5.78 -8.94 4.52
C ILE A 80 -6.18 -7.47 4.41
N SER A 81 -7.48 -7.21 4.46
CA SER A 81 -8.02 -5.86 4.30
C SER A 81 -9.09 -5.59 5.36
N THR A 82 -9.15 -4.35 5.84
CA THR A 82 -10.28 -3.88 6.66
C THR A 82 -11.51 -3.66 5.78
N VAL A 83 -12.67 -3.44 6.41
CA VAL A 83 -13.88 -2.96 5.73
C VAL A 83 -13.70 -1.62 4.99
N TYR A 84 -12.76 -0.79 5.45
CA TYR A 84 -12.47 0.51 4.83
C TYR A 84 -11.48 0.40 3.68
N ARG A 85 -10.67 -0.66 3.66
CA ARG A 85 -9.51 -0.84 2.78
C ARG A 85 -8.60 0.39 2.72
N ASP A 86 -8.52 1.12 3.83
CA ASP A 86 -7.57 2.20 4.06
C ASP A 86 -6.12 1.71 3.89
N ALA A 87 -5.86 0.49 4.38
CA ALA A 87 -4.67 -0.25 4.03
C ALA A 87 -4.96 -1.73 3.78
N ASP A 88 -4.22 -2.32 2.84
CA ASP A 88 -4.23 -3.75 2.54
C ASP A 88 -2.87 -4.35 2.89
N GLN A 89 -2.83 -5.52 3.52
CA GLN A 89 -1.62 -6.33 3.65
C GLN A 89 -1.60 -7.41 2.57
N LEU A 90 -0.58 -7.40 1.73
CA LEU A 90 -0.35 -8.39 0.69
C LEU A 90 0.76 -9.35 1.12
N LEU A 91 0.44 -10.63 1.18
CA LEU A 91 1.31 -11.69 1.64
C LEU A 91 1.62 -12.67 0.50
N VAL A 92 2.91 -12.88 0.22
CA VAL A 92 3.38 -13.86 -0.76
C VAL A 92 4.42 -14.78 -0.15
N GLY A 93 4.31 -16.07 -0.46
CA GLY A 93 5.17 -17.11 0.11
C GLY A 93 6.23 -17.60 -0.88
N ALA A 94 7.34 -18.09 -0.34
CA ALA A 94 8.35 -18.84 -1.07
C ALA A 94 8.98 -19.94 -0.19
N THR A 95 9.55 -20.96 -0.81
CA THR A 95 10.29 -22.02 -0.12
C THR A 95 11.73 -22.05 -0.60
N VAL A 96 12.66 -21.81 0.31
CA VAL A 96 14.10 -21.82 0.06
C VAL A 96 14.60 -23.27 0.04
N PRO A 97 15.65 -23.60 -0.74
CA PRO A 97 16.29 -24.90 -0.69
C PRO A 97 16.62 -25.35 0.73
N GLY A 98 16.21 -26.57 1.07
CA GLY A 98 16.23 -27.08 2.44
C GLY A 98 14.86 -27.07 3.13
N GLY A 99 13.82 -26.51 2.50
CA GLY A 99 12.44 -26.54 2.98
C GLY A 99 12.09 -25.41 3.94
N TYR A 100 12.92 -24.37 4.01
CA TYR A 100 12.69 -23.22 4.88
C TYR A 100 11.67 -22.27 4.25
N PRO A 101 10.52 -22.01 4.91
CA PRO A 101 9.51 -21.11 4.38
C PRO A 101 9.92 -19.64 4.59
N LEU A 102 9.64 -18.82 3.58
CA LEU A 102 9.71 -17.37 3.66
C LEU A 102 8.34 -16.79 3.31
N THR A 103 7.92 -15.76 4.03
CA THR A 103 6.72 -14.99 3.70
C THR A 103 7.11 -13.52 3.65
N ALA A 104 6.87 -12.88 2.51
CA ALA A 104 6.92 -11.43 2.40
C ALA A 104 5.56 -10.84 2.77
N VAL A 105 5.57 -9.80 3.59
CA VAL A 105 4.40 -9.01 3.98
C VAL A 105 4.63 -7.60 3.48
N VAL A 106 3.68 -7.05 2.75
CA VAL A 106 3.71 -5.67 2.25
C VAL A 106 2.44 -4.97 2.65
N LEU A 107 2.56 -3.88 3.40
CA LEU A 107 1.46 -2.98 3.72
C LEU A 107 1.32 -1.96 2.60
N VAL A 108 0.16 -1.92 1.97
CA VAL A 108 -0.22 -0.97 0.93
C VAL A 108 -1.19 0.03 1.54
N ASP A 109 -0.82 1.30 1.55
CA ASP A 109 -1.69 2.41 1.97
C ASP A 109 -2.45 2.90 0.74
N ASN A 110 -3.76 2.64 0.74
CA ASN A 110 -4.64 2.92 -0.39
C ASN A 110 -5.19 4.36 -0.36
N GLU A 111 -5.04 5.09 0.74
CA GLU A 111 -5.57 6.45 0.86
C GLU A 111 -4.67 7.50 0.19
N LEU A 112 -3.44 7.13 -0.17
CA LEU A 112 -2.48 8.01 -0.87
C LEU A 112 -1.90 7.33 -2.12
N GLY A 113 -2.78 6.88 -3.02
CA GLY A 113 -2.37 6.34 -4.33
C GLY A 113 -1.91 4.88 -4.31
N ALA A 114 -2.23 4.11 -3.26
CA ALA A 114 -1.88 2.69 -3.13
C ALA A 114 -0.36 2.45 -3.10
N PHE A 115 0.37 3.19 -2.26
CA PHE A 115 1.83 3.05 -2.12
C PHE A 115 2.22 2.03 -1.05
N ALA A 116 3.42 1.45 -1.18
CA ALA A 116 3.90 0.44 -0.24
C ALA A 116 4.44 1.12 1.04
N ALA A 117 3.59 1.29 2.05
CA ALA A 117 3.92 1.99 3.29
C ALA A 117 4.96 1.26 4.14
N ASP A 118 4.91 -0.07 4.15
CA ASP A 118 5.92 -0.90 4.83
C ASP A 118 6.07 -2.25 4.15
N GLY A 119 7.19 -2.94 4.39
CA GLY A 119 7.42 -4.25 3.82
C GLY A 119 8.56 -4.99 4.51
N PHE A 120 8.38 -6.28 4.76
CA PHE A 120 9.40 -7.13 5.37
C PHE A 120 9.22 -8.60 4.98
N VAL A 121 10.22 -9.42 5.32
CA VAL A 121 10.18 -10.88 5.08
C VAL A 121 10.46 -11.60 6.39
N VAL A 122 9.66 -12.62 6.67
CA VAL A 122 9.80 -13.49 7.86
C VAL A 122 10.05 -14.94 7.44
N GLU A 123 10.85 -15.65 8.24
CA GLU A 123 11.07 -17.09 8.10
C GLU A 123 9.94 -17.87 8.79
N ALA A 124 8.75 -17.82 8.18
CA ALA A 124 7.56 -18.51 8.66
C ALA A 124 6.65 -18.88 7.50
N ARG A 125 5.78 -19.86 7.72
CA ARG A 125 4.80 -20.29 6.70
C ARG A 125 3.77 -19.19 6.50
N LEU A 126 3.32 -19.02 5.25
CA LEU A 126 2.33 -18.01 4.89
C LEU A 126 1.08 -18.09 5.78
N ASP A 127 0.58 -19.30 6.06
CA ASP A 127 -0.62 -19.49 6.87
C ASP A 127 -0.45 -19.00 8.32
N ASP A 128 0.73 -19.21 8.91
CA ASP A 128 1.03 -18.78 10.29
C ASP A 128 1.13 -17.26 10.36
N VAL A 129 1.80 -16.65 9.38
CA VAL A 129 1.95 -15.20 9.28
C VAL A 129 0.60 -14.53 9.01
N ALA A 130 -0.20 -15.08 8.10
CA ALA A 130 -1.51 -14.56 7.77
C ALA A 130 -2.47 -14.62 8.98
N ALA A 131 -2.40 -15.68 9.79
CA ALA A 131 -3.21 -15.80 11.00
C ALA A 131 -2.82 -14.74 12.05
N ILE A 132 -1.52 -14.49 12.23
CA ILE A 132 -1.02 -13.46 13.16
C ILE A 132 -1.41 -12.07 12.66
N ALA A 133 -1.16 -11.78 11.38
CA ALA A 133 -1.50 -10.50 10.75
C ALA A 133 -3.00 -10.20 10.83
N LEU A 134 -3.86 -11.20 10.56
CA LEU A 134 -5.31 -11.04 10.66
C LEU A 134 -5.75 -10.71 12.09
N ALA A 135 -5.15 -11.37 13.09
CA ALA A 135 -5.44 -11.12 14.50
C ALA A 135 -4.99 -9.73 14.97
N ASP A 136 -3.87 -9.22 14.43
CA ASP A 136 -3.33 -7.90 14.75
C ASP A 136 -4.21 -6.76 14.21
N VAL A 137 -4.76 -6.90 12.99
CA VAL A 137 -5.67 -5.91 12.41
C VAL A 137 -7.02 -5.88 13.13
N GLY A 138 -7.56 -7.05 13.50
CA GLY A 138 -8.76 -7.16 14.34
C GLY A 138 -10.02 -7.70 13.64
N GLU A 139 -11.15 -7.60 14.33
CA GLU A 139 -12.41 -8.28 13.98
C GLU A 139 -13.15 -7.72 12.74
N ASP A 140 -12.71 -6.60 12.19
CA ASP A 140 -13.21 -6.01 10.94
C ASP A 140 -12.35 -6.37 9.73
N ALA A 141 -11.26 -7.10 9.94
CA ALA A 141 -10.39 -7.56 8.88
C ALA A 141 -10.94 -8.82 8.22
N CYS A 142 -10.81 -8.88 6.89
CA CYS A 142 -11.08 -10.07 6.12
C CYS A 142 -9.78 -10.58 5.49
N LEU A 143 -9.65 -11.90 5.45
CA LEU A 143 -8.57 -12.58 4.74
C LEU A 143 -9.15 -13.16 3.45
N ARG A 144 -8.52 -12.86 2.31
CA ARG A 144 -8.90 -13.38 1.00
C ARG A 144 -7.70 -13.96 0.28
N ASP A 145 -7.94 -15.07 -0.41
CA ASP A 145 -6.98 -15.58 -1.40
C ASP A 145 -7.05 -14.74 -2.66
N ILE A 146 -5.90 -14.31 -3.15
CA ILE A 146 -5.75 -13.59 -4.41
C ILE A 146 -4.79 -14.34 -5.35
N PRO A 147 -4.92 -14.18 -6.68
CA PRO A 147 -3.97 -14.76 -7.60
C PRO A 147 -2.54 -14.25 -7.31
N PRO A 148 -1.52 -15.14 -7.23
CA PRO A 148 -0.14 -14.70 -6.97
C PRO A 148 0.41 -13.70 -7.99
N ALA A 149 -0.08 -13.78 -9.24
CA ALA A 149 0.28 -12.81 -10.27
C ALA A 149 -0.27 -11.41 -9.99
N ASP A 150 -1.49 -11.31 -9.47
CA ASP A 150 -2.12 -10.04 -9.11
C ASP A 150 -1.46 -9.47 -7.86
N ALA A 151 -1.17 -10.31 -6.86
CA ALA A 151 -0.40 -9.91 -5.69
C ALA A 151 0.94 -9.30 -6.07
N ARG A 152 1.67 -9.94 -6.99
CA ARG A 152 2.92 -9.41 -7.54
C ARG A 152 2.73 -8.07 -8.22
N ALA A 153 1.77 -7.98 -9.14
CA ALA A 153 1.53 -6.76 -9.90
C ALA A 153 1.16 -5.58 -8.99
N ARG A 154 0.31 -5.81 -7.99
CA ARG A 154 -0.07 -4.83 -6.96
C ARG A 154 1.11 -4.38 -6.11
N ILE A 155 1.92 -5.32 -5.61
CA ILE A 155 3.11 -4.97 -4.81
C ILE A 155 4.13 -4.19 -5.66
N GLU A 156 4.39 -4.61 -6.90
CA GLU A 156 5.29 -3.89 -7.81
C GLU A 156 4.77 -2.49 -8.15
N ALA A 157 3.45 -2.31 -8.30
CA ALA A 157 2.83 -1.00 -8.47
C ALA A 157 2.96 -0.13 -7.23
N ALA A 158 2.68 -0.66 -6.04
CA ALA A 158 2.77 0.06 -4.78
C ALA A 158 4.21 0.50 -4.46
N VAL A 159 5.21 -0.34 -4.77
CA VAL A 159 6.64 0.02 -4.65
C VAL A 159 7.03 1.10 -5.66
N ARG A 160 6.44 1.11 -6.86
CA ARG A 160 6.65 2.17 -7.85
C ARG A 160 6.03 3.49 -7.38
N GLU A 161 4.83 3.45 -6.81
CA GLU A 161 4.17 4.64 -6.28
C GLU A 161 4.96 5.24 -5.12
N LEU A 162 5.50 4.38 -4.24
CA LEU A 162 6.42 4.81 -3.18
C LEU A 162 7.61 5.61 -3.74
N ASP A 163 8.14 5.23 -4.91
CA ASP A 163 9.25 5.94 -5.57
C ASP A 163 8.82 7.29 -6.19
N LEU A 164 7.56 7.43 -6.60
CA LEU A 164 7.02 8.63 -7.23
C LEU A 164 6.51 9.67 -6.21
N GLY A 165 6.02 9.22 -5.05
CA GLY A 165 5.34 10.05 -4.06
C GLY A 165 6.12 10.25 -2.74
N PRO A 166 5.50 9.95 -1.56
CA PRO A 166 6.00 10.31 -0.23
C PRO A 166 7.34 9.64 0.17
N GLY A 167 7.82 8.68 -0.63
CA GLY A 167 9.08 7.98 -0.42
C GLY A 167 10.33 8.70 -0.94
N THR A 168 10.22 9.90 -1.53
CA THR A 168 11.36 10.75 -1.91
C THR A 168 12.06 11.33 -0.66
N GLY A 169 12.73 10.48 0.11
CA GLY A 169 13.33 10.82 1.40
C GLY A 169 13.54 9.65 2.36
N GLY A 170 12.96 8.48 2.03
CA GLY A 170 13.30 7.19 2.64
C GLY A 170 12.54 6.87 3.92
N TYR A 171 11.56 5.98 3.83
CA TYR A 171 11.12 5.17 4.96
C TYR A 171 12.27 4.21 5.31
N GLU A 172 12.83 4.32 6.52
CA GLU A 172 14.03 3.59 6.93
C GLU A 172 13.87 2.05 6.84
N SER A 173 12.65 1.54 7.00
CA SER A 173 12.35 0.10 6.89
C SER A 173 12.59 -0.41 5.46
N TRP A 174 12.10 0.31 4.45
CA TRP A 174 12.25 -0.05 3.04
C TRP A 174 13.70 -0.06 2.57
N ALA A 175 14.54 0.86 3.05
CA ALA A 175 15.96 0.86 2.66
C ALA A 175 16.65 -0.49 2.94
N GLN A 176 16.24 -1.17 4.01
CA GLN A 176 16.83 -2.44 4.45
C GLN A 176 16.08 -3.65 3.89
N SER A 177 14.75 -3.61 3.86
CA SER A 177 13.92 -4.76 3.49
C SER A 177 13.70 -4.90 1.98
N ARG A 178 13.78 -3.80 1.22
CA ARG A 178 13.41 -3.76 -0.20
C ARG A 178 14.06 -4.85 -1.05
N PRO A 179 15.39 -5.09 -1.00
CA PRO A 179 16.01 -6.11 -1.84
C PRO A 179 15.44 -7.51 -1.58
N LEU A 180 15.12 -7.82 -0.32
CA LEU A 180 14.59 -9.12 0.07
C LEU A 180 13.11 -9.26 -0.31
N VAL A 181 12.30 -8.22 -0.05
CA VAL A 181 10.89 -8.17 -0.46
C VAL A 181 10.76 -8.27 -1.98
N THR A 182 11.46 -7.42 -2.73
CA THR A 182 11.44 -7.43 -4.21
C THR A 182 11.92 -8.76 -4.77
N TRP A 183 12.90 -9.41 -4.15
CA TRP A 183 13.32 -10.75 -4.56
C TRP A 183 12.21 -11.79 -4.38
N VAL A 184 11.58 -11.89 -3.21
CA VAL A 184 10.49 -12.86 -2.95
C VAL A 184 9.28 -12.60 -3.86
N VAL A 185 8.92 -11.33 -4.05
CA VAL A 185 7.83 -10.90 -4.94
C VAL A 185 8.15 -11.22 -6.40
N GLY A 186 9.41 -11.02 -6.83
CA GLY A 186 9.86 -11.31 -8.19
C GLY A 186 9.81 -12.79 -8.57
N LEU A 187 9.77 -13.71 -7.59
CA LEU A 187 9.59 -15.15 -7.81
C LEU A 187 8.16 -15.51 -8.23
N GLN A 188 7.17 -14.66 -7.89
CA GLN A 188 5.77 -14.92 -8.22
C GLN A 188 5.53 -14.81 -9.73
N PRO A 189 4.49 -15.45 -10.29
CA PRO A 189 4.16 -15.34 -11.71
C PRO A 189 3.94 -13.88 -12.13
N ALA A 190 4.41 -13.49 -13.31
CA ALA A 190 4.13 -12.17 -13.88
C ALA A 190 2.78 -12.16 -14.61
N GLY A 191 2.33 -10.97 -15.04
CA GLY A 191 1.15 -10.79 -15.90
C GLY A 191 -0.19 -10.73 -15.19
N GLY A 192 -0.20 -10.47 -13.87
CA GLY A 192 -1.43 -10.16 -13.13
C GLY A 192 -1.84 -8.70 -13.23
N SER A 193 -2.98 -8.38 -12.62
CA SER A 193 -3.52 -7.01 -12.55
C SER A 193 -3.07 -6.29 -11.28
N ALA A 194 -2.69 -5.01 -11.44
CA ALA A 194 -2.45 -4.11 -10.32
C ALA A 194 -3.73 -3.38 -9.87
N ASP A 195 -4.80 -3.46 -10.66
CA ASP A 195 -6.04 -2.73 -10.41
C ASP A 195 -6.82 -3.42 -9.30
N ALA A 196 -6.66 -2.92 -8.07
CA ALA A 196 -7.34 -3.44 -6.89
C ALA A 196 -8.55 -2.58 -6.47
N LEU A 197 -8.60 -1.34 -6.97
CA LEU A 197 -9.60 -0.33 -6.70
C LEU A 197 -10.23 0.07 -8.03
N GLN A 198 -11.55 -0.10 -8.12
CA GLN A 198 -12.28 0.33 -9.30
C GLN A 198 -12.60 1.81 -9.11
N GLU A 199 -12.11 2.66 -10.01
CA GLU A 199 -12.58 4.03 -10.12
C GLU A 199 -14.03 4.01 -10.62
N LEU A 200 -14.91 4.67 -9.87
CA LEU A 200 -16.30 4.84 -10.27
C LEU A 200 -16.39 5.89 -11.38
N SER A 201 -17.19 5.60 -12.39
CA SER A 201 -17.54 6.57 -13.42
C SER A 201 -18.44 7.68 -12.85
N GLU A 202 -18.50 8.83 -13.54
CA GLU A 202 -19.39 9.94 -13.17
C GLU A 202 -20.85 9.47 -13.08
N ASP A 203 -21.30 8.63 -14.01
CA ASP A 203 -22.65 8.06 -14.01
C ASP A 203 -22.91 7.19 -12.75
N GLU A 204 -21.92 6.41 -12.30
CA GLU A 204 -22.04 5.60 -11.08
C GLU A 204 -22.08 6.47 -9.82
N LEU A 205 -21.32 7.57 -9.78
CA LEU A 205 -21.36 8.53 -8.67
C LEU A 205 -22.72 9.25 -8.63
N ASP A 206 -23.27 9.64 -9.78
CA ASP A 206 -24.59 10.24 -9.90
C ASP A 206 -25.69 9.29 -9.40
N ASP A 207 -25.65 8.01 -9.78
CA ASP A 207 -26.60 6.99 -9.31
C ASP A 207 -26.53 6.81 -7.78
N ILE A 208 -25.33 6.88 -7.19
CA ILE A 208 -25.14 6.84 -5.74
C ILE A 208 -25.72 8.08 -5.07
N THR A 209 -25.46 9.28 -5.62
CA THR A 209 -26.02 10.53 -5.12
C THR A 209 -27.55 10.49 -5.16
N ASP A 210 -28.14 10.09 -6.28
CA ASP A 210 -29.60 10.02 -6.43
C ASP A 210 -30.22 9.02 -5.45
N SER A 211 -29.54 7.89 -5.21
CA SER A 211 -29.96 6.91 -4.21
C SER A 211 -29.94 7.48 -2.78
N PHE A 212 -28.88 8.23 -2.42
CA PHE A 212 -28.80 8.93 -1.14
C PHE A 212 -29.92 9.97 -0.99
N LEU A 213 -30.16 10.78 -2.01
CA LEU A 213 -31.18 11.83 -1.99
C LEU A 213 -32.61 11.27 -1.89
N ALA A 214 -32.85 10.09 -2.47
CA ALA A 214 -34.12 9.37 -2.36
C ALA A 214 -34.30 8.64 -1.01
N SER A 215 -33.22 8.50 -0.22
CA SER A 215 -33.24 7.81 1.07
C SER A 215 -33.95 8.62 2.17
N PRO A 216 -34.26 8.02 3.33
CA PRO A 216 -34.76 8.76 4.49
C PRO A 216 -33.82 9.86 5.01
N PHE A 217 -32.53 9.83 4.65
CA PHE A 217 -31.52 10.81 5.05
C PHE A 217 -31.39 11.97 4.03
N GLY A 218 -31.88 11.78 2.80
CA GLY A 218 -31.76 12.75 1.70
C GLY A 218 -32.64 14.01 1.73
N PRO A 219 -33.82 14.08 2.39
CA PRO A 219 -34.73 15.22 2.23
C PRO A 219 -34.16 16.59 2.60
N ALA A 220 -33.19 16.66 3.51
CA ALA A 220 -32.51 17.90 3.89
C ALA A 220 -31.52 18.41 2.82
N TRP A 221 -31.21 17.58 1.82
CA TRP A 221 -30.16 17.74 0.81
C TRP A 221 -30.71 17.80 -0.63
N ALA A 222 -31.99 17.47 -0.84
CA ALA A 222 -32.63 17.41 -2.16
C ALA A 222 -32.90 18.78 -2.84
N GLY A 223 -32.47 19.89 -2.23
CA GLY A 223 -32.57 21.21 -2.84
C GLY A 223 -31.56 21.38 -3.98
N ALA A 224 -31.98 21.96 -5.10
CA ALA A 224 -31.11 22.11 -6.29
C ALA A 224 -29.79 22.85 -5.98
N ASP A 225 -29.83 23.86 -5.10
CA ASP A 225 -28.65 24.64 -4.73
C ASP A 225 -27.63 23.85 -3.88
N LEU A 226 -28.03 22.70 -3.31
CA LEU A 226 -27.17 21.82 -2.50
C LEU A 226 -26.58 20.66 -3.31
N ARG A 227 -27.07 20.39 -4.52
CA ARG A 227 -26.57 19.30 -5.37
C ARG A 227 -25.05 19.37 -5.60
N PRO A 228 -24.45 20.53 -5.92
CA PRO A 228 -22.98 20.62 -6.06
C PRO A 228 -22.21 20.18 -4.82
N LEU A 229 -22.70 20.55 -3.62
CA LEU A 229 -22.08 20.15 -2.35
C LEU A 229 -22.18 18.62 -2.14
N VAL A 230 -23.31 18.02 -2.48
CA VAL A 230 -23.52 16.58 -2.34
C VAL A 230 -22.61 15.81 -3.30
N ASP A 231 -22.59 16.20 -4.58
CA ASP A 231 -21.76 15.56 -5.60
C ASP A 231 -20.28 15.64 -5.25
N GLU A 232 -19.84 16.79 -4.73
CA GLU A 232 -18.45 16.97 -4.36
C GLU A 232 -18.06 16.12 -3.15
N VAL A 233 -18.89 16.05 -2.10
CA VAL A 233 -18.61 15.19 -0.92
C VAL A 233 -18.65 13.71 -1.30
N VAL A 234 -19.55 13.29 -2.19
CA VAL A 234 -19.61 11.92 -2.72
C VAL A 234 -18.34 11.62 -3.54
N THR A 235 -17.93 12.53 -4.42
CA THR A 235 -16.70 12.39 -5.22
C THR A 235 -15.46 12.34 -4.33
N ALA A 236 -15.37 13.20 -3.31
CA ALA A 236 -14.29 13.17 -2.33
C ALA A 236 -14.27 11.84 -1.55
N GLY A 237 -15.45 11.25 -1.30
CA GLY A 237 -15.60 9.94 -0.69
C GLY A 237 -15.11 8.80 -1.57
N SER A 238 -15.23 8.88 -2.90
CA SER A 238 -14.78 7.81 -3.81
C SER A 238 -13.27 7.75 -3.94
N ALA A 239 -12.55 8.81 -3.56
CA ALA A 239 -11.09 8.82 -3.47
C ALA A 239 -10.52 8.04 -2.26
N ASN A 240 -11.38 7.34 -1.51
CA ASN A 240 -10.93 6.50 -0.40
C ASN A 240 -10.29 5.18 -0.87
N GLY A 241 -9.63 4.50 0.07
CA GLY A 241 -8.92 3.26 -0.22
C GLY A 241 -9.75 2.07 -0.71
N ILE A 242 -11.10 2.13 -0.71
CA ILE A 242 -11.98 1.10 -1.30
C ILE A 242 -12.62 1.55 -2.64
N GLY A 243 -12.58 2.84 -2.97
CA GLY A 243 -13.28 3.42 -4.12
C GLY A 243 -14.79 3.62 -3.89
N ASP A 244 -15.27 3.45 -2.66
CA ASP A 244 -16.70 3.44 -2.33
C ASP A 244 -17.11 4.66 -1.51
N PRO A 245 -17.83 5.63 -2.10
CA PRO A 245 -18.17 6.90 -1.45
C PRO A 245 -19.16 6.77 -0.29
N LEU A 246 -19.72 5.58 -0.07
CA LEU A 246 -20.64 5.29 1.04
C LEU A 246 -19.92 4.73 2.27
N VAL A 247 -18.62 4.43 2.20
CA VAL A 247 -17.85 3.84 3.30
C VAL A 247 -16.82 4.84 3.81
N TRP A 248 -17.07 5.40 5.00
CA TRP A 248 -16.27 6.46 5.58
C TRP A 248 -15.48 5.96 6.79
N SER A 249 -14.16 5.85 6.63
CA SER A 249 -13.24 5.59 7.74
C SER A 249 -13.09 6.83 8.62
N PRO A 250 -12.74 6.69 9.91
CA PRO A 250 -12.36 7.83 10.73
C PRO A 250 -11.24 8.68 10.13
N ASP A 251 -10.34 8.08 9.35
CA ASP A 251 -9.24 8.81 8.71
C ASP A 251 -9.71 9.64 7.51
N ASN A 252 -10.51 9.07 6.62
CA ASN A 252 -11.11 9.79 5.49
C ASN A 252 -11.98 10.96 5.94
N VAL A 253 -12.71 10.80 7.04
CA VAL A 253 -13.46 11.90 7.66
C VAL A 253 -12.53 13.02 8.11
N ARG A 254 -11.40 12.69 8.76
CA ARG A 254 -10.42 13.71 9.16
C ARG A 254 -9.80 14.37 7.94
N LYS A 255 -9.39 13.61 6.94
CA LYS A 255 -8.77 14.12 5.70
C LYS A 255 -9.68 15.13 5.00
N LEU A 256 -10.95 14.79 4.81
CA LEU A 256 -11.94 15.69 4.21
C LEU A 256 -12.11 16.99 5.00
N LEU A 257 -12.12 16.91 6.34
CA LEU A 257 -12.35 18.05 7.22
C LEU A 257 -11.08 18.79 7.65
N THR A 258 -9.91 18.37 7.18
CA THR A 258 -8.63 19.01 7.48
C THR A 258 -8.35 20.07 6.41
N PRO A 259 -8.40 21.37 6.75
CA PRO A 259 -8.28 22.45 5.78
C PRO A 259 -7.00 22.40 4.95
N GLU A 260 -5.92 21.84 5.49
CA GLU A 260 -4.62 21.72 4.85
C GLU A 260 -4.61 20.75 3.65
N PHE A 261 -5.53 19.78 3.60
CA PHE A 261 -5.59 18.81 2.50
C PHE A 261 -6.44 19.26 1.30
N ARG A 262 -7.25 20.33 1.46
CA ARG A 262 -8.09 20.95 0.41
C ARG A 262 -8.70 19.92 -0.56
N MET A 263 -9.57 19.05 -0.05
CA MET A 263 -10.29 18.08 -0.88
C MET A 263 -11.58 18.61 -1.49
N LEU A 264 -12.00 19.82 -1.08
CA LEU A 264 -13.20 20.50 -1.57
C LEU A 264 -12.78 21.84 -2.19
N ASP A 265 -13.46 22.22 -3.27
CA ASP A 265 -13.32 23.49 -3.98
C ASP A 265 -13.90 24.62 -3.12
N ASP A 266 -13.10 25.67 -2.91
CA ASP A 266 -13.48 26.83 -2.10
C ASP A 266 -14.69 27.58 -2.69
N SER A 267 -14.99 27.39 -3.99
CA SER A 267 -16.15 27.97 -4.66
C SER A 267 -17.45 27.17 -4.51
N THR A 268 -17.39 25.98 -3.90
CA THR A 268 -18.60 25.17 -3.68
C THR A 268 -19.55 25.86 -2.72
N PRO A 269 -20.84 26.00 -3.06
CA PRO A 269 -21.79 26.68 -2.20
C PRO A 269 -22.07 25.85 -0.93
N PHE A 270 -22.27 26.55 0.19
CA PHE A 270 -22.66 25.96 1.48
C PHE A 270 -21.62 25.00 2.11
N LEU A 271 -20.31 25.21 1.90
CA LEU A 271 -19.25 24.41 2.55
C LEU A 271 -19.42 24.27 4.07
N HIS A 272 -19.95 25.28 4.76
CA HIS A 272 -20.25 25.20 6.20
C HIS A 272 -21.23 24.06 6.58
N ARG A 273 -21.94 23.45 5.62
CA ARG A 273 -22.84 22.32 5.84
C ARG A 273 -22.20 20.95 5.63
N VAL A 274 -20.94 20.86 5.20
CA VAL A 274 -20.22 19.59 5.00
C VAL A 274 -20.31 18.69 6.25
N PRO A 275 -20.11 19.16 7.49
CA PRO A 275 -20.19 18.27 8.66
C PRO A 275 -21.59 17.70 8.91
N GLU A 276 -22.64 18.41 8.53
CA GLU A 276 -24.02 17.92 8.63
C GLU A 276 -24.29 16.87 7.54
N LEU A 277 -23.92 17.18 6.30
CA LEU A 277 -24.07 16.28 5.16
C LEU A 277 -23.31 14.97 5.38
N LEU A 278 -22.05 15.06 5.80
CA LEU A 278 -21.20 13.90 6.04
C LEU A 278 -21.76 13.01 7.16
N ARG A 279 -22.41 13.59 8.18
CA ARG A 279 -23.09 12.82 9.24
C ARG A 279 -24.21 11.95 8.66
N ASP A 280 -25.01 12.51 7.77
CA ASP A 280 -26.14 11.80 7.15
C ASP A 280 -25.65 10.78 6.12
N LEU A 281 -24.63 11.11 5.33
CA LEU A 281 -23.97 10.19 4.41
C LEU A 281 -23.33 9.00 5.13
N ILE A 282 -22.60 9.22 6.24
CA ILE A 282 -22.03 8.14 7.06
C ILE A 282 -23.13 7.19 7.52
N ARG A 283 -24.23 7.74 8.06
CA ARG A 283 -25.35 6.92 8.57
C ARG A 283 -26.04 6.14 7.46
N TYR A 284 -26.32 6.80 6.34
CA TYR A 284 -26.92 6.17 5.16
C TYR A 284 -26.01 5.08 4.63
N GLY A 285 -24.79 5.44 4.23
CA GLY A 285 -23.85 4.56 3.55
C GLY A 285 -23.45 3.35 4.41
N HIS A 286 -23.15 3.55 5.70
CA HIS A 286 -22.83 2.44 6.58
C HIS A 286 -24.02 1.50 6.82
N ALA A 287 -25.25 2.01 6.85
CA ALA A 287 -26.46 1.19 6.94
C ALA A 287 -26.70 0.40 5.63
N GLU A 288 -26.52 1.05 4.48
CA GLU A 288 -26.66 0.45 3.15
C GLU A 288 -25.64 -0.70 2.96
N ARG A 289 -24.39 -0.48 3.37
CA ARG A 289 -23.30 -1.47 3.28
C ARG A 289 -23.23 -2.44 4.45
N GLY A 290 -24.15 -2.34 5.41
CA GLY A 290 -24.25 -3.27 6.54
C GLY A 290 -23.06 -3.24 7.51
N LEU A 291 -22.39 -2.08 7.66
CA LEU A 291 -21.28 -1.92 8.59
C LEU A 291 -21.76 -2.03 10.05
N ARG A 292 -20.90 -2.55 10.93
CA ARG A 292 -21.25 -2.68 12.35
C ARG A 292 -21.43 -1.30 13.01
N PRO A 293 -22.28 -1.19 14.05
CA PRO A 293 -22.50 0.07 14.75
C PRO A 293 -21.23 0.74 15.30
N GLY A 294 -20.24 -0.06 15.74
CA GLY A 294 -18.97 0.46 16.26
C GLY A 294 -18.17 1.28 15.24
N LEU A 295 -18.16 0.85 13.98
CA LEU A 295 -17.49 1.56 12.88
C LEU A 295 -18.19 2.88 12.55
N THR A 296 -19.52 2.86 12.53
CA THR A 296 -20.33 4.08 12.35
C THR A 296 -20.09 5.06 13.49
N ALA A 297 -20.06 4.59 14.74
CA ALA A 297 -19.76 5.44 15.90
C ALA A 297 -18.34 6.03 15.83
N ALA A 298 -17.35 5.26 15.37
CA ALA A 298 -15.99 5.74 15.22
C ALA A 298 -15.87 6.85 14.17
N ALA A 299 -16.50 6.67 13.00
CA ALA A 299 -16.52 7.68 11.93
C ALA A 299 -17.23 8.98 12.39
N LEU A 300 -18.38 8.84 13.07
CA LEU A 300 -19.12 9.98 13.63
C LEU A 300 -18.33 10.69 14.74
N SER A 301 -17.57 9.96 15.55
CA SER A 301 -16.71 10.57 16.57
C SER A 301 -15.55 11.35 15.96
N ALA A 302 -14.97 10.88 14.84
CA ALA A 302 -13.95 11.61 14.10
C ALA A 302 -14.53 12.90 13.49
N LEU A 303 -15.75 12.82 12.95
CA LEU A 303 -16.51 13.96 12.44
C LEU A 303 -16.70 15.03 13.53
N ASP A 304 -17.20 14.63 14.69
CA ASP A 304 -17.45 15.53 15.82
C ASP A 304 -16.15 16.24 16.28
N ALA A 305 -15.03 15.53 16.26
CA ALA A 305 -13.73 16.08 16.65
C ALA A 305 -13.16 17.08 15.62
N ALA A 306 -13.38 16.86 14.32
CA ALA A 306 -12.81 17.68 13.24
C ALA A 306 -13.72 18.83 12.77
N ALA A 307 -15.04 18.76 13.02
CA ALA A 307 -15.99 19.74 12.50
C ALA A 307 -15.70 21.19 12.92
N GLY A 308 -15.24 21.41 14.16
CA GLY A 308 -15.00 22.76 14.67
C GLY A 308 -13.88 23.50 13.93
N SER A 309 -12.75 22.84 13.67
CA SER A 309 -11.63 23.44 12.93
C SER A 309 -11.99 23.70 11.47
N PHE A 310 -12.73 22.79 10.85
CA PHE A 310 -13.20 22.95 9.48
C PHE A 310 -14.10 24.19 9.34
N LEU A 311 -15.10 24.34 10.22
CA LEU A 311 -16.04 25.46 10.16
C LEU A 311 -15.33 26.81 10.37
N ALA A 312 -14.33 26.87 11.26
CA ALA A 312 -13.53 28.07 11.44
C ALA A 312 -12.77 28.44 10.15
N ALA A 313 -12.16 27.46 9.48
CA ALA A 313 -11.44 27.68 8.23
C ALA A 313 -12.34 28.15 7.08
N VAL A 314 -13.57 27.60 6.97
CA VAL A 314 -14.56 28.06 5.99
C VAL A 314 -14.97 29.51 6.25
N GLN A 315 -15.19 29.90 7.51
CA GLN A 315 -15.52 31.28 7.88
C GLN A 315 -14.40 32.27 7.53
N ASP A 316 -13.14 31.87 7.72
CA ASP A 316 -11.98 32.69 7.38
C ASP A 316 -11.83 32.88 5.86
N LEU A 317 -12.27 31.92 5.05
CA LEU A 317 -12.33 32.07 3.59
C LEU A 317 -13.37 33.09 3.16
N ASP A 318 -14.60 32.96 3.65
CA ASP A 318 -15.70 33.89 3.35
C ASP A 318 -15.33 35.34 3.73
N ALA A 319 -14.55 35.51 4.81
CA ALA A 319 -14.06 36.81 5.28
C ALA A 319 -12.93 37.41 4.41
N ASN A 320 -12.17 36.58 3.70
CA ASN A 320 -11.08 37.04 2.82
C ASN A 320 -11.53 37.31 1.38
N GLU A 321 -12.69 36.80 0.97
CA GLU A 321 -13.29 37.04 -0.36
C GLU A 321 -14.27 38.23 -0.39
N SER A 322 -14.65 38.77 0.77
CA SER A 322 -15.54 39.94 0.95
C SER A 322 -14.80 41.28 0.99
#